data_AF-A0A351VI91-F1
#
_entry.id   AF-A0A351VI91-F1
#
_cell.length_a   1.000
_cell.length_b   1.000
_cell.length_c   1.000
_cell.angle_alpha   90.00
_cell.angle_beta   90.00
_cell.angle_gamma   90.00
#
_symmetry.space_group_name_H-M   'P 1'
#
loop_
_entity.id
_entity.type
_entity.pdbx_description
1 polymer ?
#
loop_
_entity_poly.entity_id
_entity_poly.type
_entity_poly.pdbx_seq_one_letter_code
_entity_poly.pdbx_strand_id
1 'polypeptide(L)'
;NISPSSGDTNATTRANYGFGCSICHPLLNTTHADGTVNLELNSVAGGGTIRSKTTTWTRNATTGLTTDCSNAYCHSNGKGTFIATGAWNTTYTISTRCTKCHGNSPNDVAHNAHKAGIHNDTLSQKTTNGLIAASGAPGVVAGHGDPAYSTTISCNICHNGTVTTSGNKYKTDCLVCHSGTADTATNGGAIYLANLRNHVNGSVNVQFAAVSIKTRAQLRPESYGNYTGNATTNGWVRNAGNYKTGLAAYETSKRALNAGTAGFAGETCSNIVCHNGQGNSNPRWVTDRGAGCLLCHSKL
;
A
#
# COMPACT_ATOMS: atom_id res chain seq x y z
N ASN A 1 -23.09 13.46 29.66
CA ASN A 1 -22.60 12.07 29.72
C ASN A 1 -22.09 11.62 28.36
N ILE A 2 -20.84 11.97 28.03
CA ILE A 2 -20.10 11.33 26.95
C ILE A 2 -19.15 10.35 27.65
N SER A 3 -19.31 9.06 27.35
CA SER A 3 -18.53 7.96 27.93
C SER A 3 -17.03 8.08 27.58
N PRO A 4 -16.09 7.75 28.49
CA PRO A 4 -14.65 7.68 28.22
C PRO A 4 -14.25 6.35 27.56
N SER A 5 -15.15 5.70 26.83
CA SER A 5 -14.79 4.57 25.98
C SER A 5 -14.06 5.11 24.76
N SER A 6 -12.73 4.95 24.71
CA SER A 6 -11.86 4.87 23.51
C SER A 6 -12.53 5.14 22.16
N GLY A 7 -13.04 6.35 21.99
CA GLY A 7 -13.98 6.68 20.93
C GLY A 7 -13.24 7.03 19.66
N ASP A 8 -12.69 6.02 18.99
CA ASP A 8 -12.04 6.11 17.68
C ASP A 8 -13.00 6.50 16.53
N THR A 9 -14.18 7.06 16.84
CA THR A 9 -15.28 7.19 15.89
C THR A 9 -16.00 8.52 15.95
N ASN A 10 -15.34 9.64 16.30
CA ASN A 10 -15.97 10.94 16.05
C ASN A 10 -16.00 11.19 14.54
N ALA A 11 -17.15 10.89 13.93
CA ALA A 11 -17.55 11.17 12.55
C ALA A 11 -16.49 10.89 11.46
N THR A 12 -16.20 9.61 11.18
CA THR A 12 -15.57 9.24 9.90
C THR A 12 -16.57 9.40 8.76
N THR A 13 -16.84 10.63 8.32
CA THR A 13 -17.33 10.86 6.96
C THR A 13 -16.12 10.88 6.03
N ARG A 14 -16.30 10.56 4.75
CA ARG A 14 -15.21 10.54 3.74
C ARG A 14 -14.44 11.87 3.62
N ALA A 15 -14.92 12.95 4.24
CA ALA A 15 -14.32 14.27 4.25
C ALA A 15 -13.31 14.48 5.39
N ASN A 16 -13.41 13.73 6.50
CA ASN A 16 -12.64 14.00 7.72
C ASN A 16 -11.86 12.75 8.17
N TYR A 17 -10.55 12.90 8.39
CA TYR A 17 -9.78 11.90 9.13
C TYR A 17 -10.31 11.83 10.56
N GLY A 18 -10.70 10.63 11.01
CA GLY A 18 -11.15 10.40 12.38
C GLY A 18 -9.95 10.36 13.32
N PHE A 19 -9.50 11.53 13.78
CA PHE A 19 -8.56 11.61 14.89
C PHE A 19 -9.32 11.51 16.21
N GLY A 20 -9.00 10.51 17.03
CA GLY A 20 -9.53 10.43 18.40
C GLY A 20 -9.04 11.60 19.26
N CYS A 21 -9.82 12.00 20.27
CA CYS A 21 -9.46 13.11 21.17
C CYS A 21 -8.10 12.89 21.85
N SER A 22 -7.78 11.63 22.18
CA SER A 22 -6.51 11.18 22.76
C SER A 22 -5.29 11.29 21.83
N ILE A 23 -5.47 11.79 20.59
CA ILE A 23 -4.37 12.15 19.69
C ILE A 23 -3.93 13.59 19.94
N CYS A 24 -4.80 14.47 20.45
CA CYS A 24 -4.47 15.89 20.75
C CYS A 24 -4.52 16.29 22.24
N HIS A 25 -5.42 15.69 23.02
CA HIS A 25 -5.59 15.93 24.47
C HIS A 25 -5.08 14.78 25.37
N PRO A 26 -4.43 15.06 26.50
CA PRO A 26 -4.08 14.02 27.48
C PRO A 26 -5.33 13.33 28.03
N LEU A 27 -5.25 12.03 28.32
CA LEU A 27 -6.35 11.25 28.90
C LEU A 27 -6.42 11.35 30.45
N LEU A 28 -5.94 12.47 31.01
CA LEU A 28 -5.88 12.67 32.45
C LEU A 28 -7.22 13.20 32.99
N ASN A 29 -7.92 12.39 33.80
CA ASN A 29 -9.24 12.74 34.33
C ASN A 29 -9.29 14.08 35.09
N THR A 30 -8.16 14.50 35.66
CA THR A 30 -8.02 15.76 36.41
C THR A 30 -8.17 17.01 35.57
N THR A 31 -8.00 16.94 34.25
CA THR A 31 -8.03 18.10 33.34
C THR A 31 -9.23 18.10 32.38
N HIS A 32 -10.15 17.14 32.50
CA HIS A 32 -11.28 16.99 31.56
C HIS A 32 -12.40 18.01 31.79
N ALA A 33 -12.49 18.63 32.98
CA ALA A 33 -13.58 19.54 33.36
C ALA A 33 -13.10 20.84 34.02
N ASP A 34 -11.83 21.21 33.84
CA ASP A 34 -11.22 22.39 34.47
C ASP A 34 -11.44 23.70 33.69
N GLY A 35 -12.21 23.66 32.59
CA GLY A 35 -12.47 24.80 31.72
C GLY A 35 -11.31 25.17 30.80
N THR A 36 -10.23 24.38 30.76
CA THR A 36 -9.06 24.61 29.91
C THR A 36 -8.92 23.54 28.83
N VAL A 37 -8.43 23.96 27.66
CA VAL A 37 -8.10 23.03 26.56
C VAL A 37 -6.62 22.66 26.66
N ASN A 38 -6.36 21.46 27.18
CA ASN A 38 -5.00 20.95 27.33
C ASN A 38 -4.57 20.20 26.08
N LEU A 39 -3.48 20.65 25.45
CA LEU A 39 -2.84 19.96 24.33
C LEU A 39 -1.50 19.38 24.78
N GLU A 40 -1.28 18.11 24.44
CA GLU A 40 -0.04 17.39 24.66
C GLU A 40 0.17 16.43 23.49
N LEU A 41 1.18 16.72 22.65
CA LEU A 41 1.38 16.05 21.36
C LEU A 41 2.62 15.16 21.31
N ASN A 42 3.36 15.04 22.41
CA ASN A 42 4.52 14.16 22.60
C ASN A 42 4.15 12.85 23.33
N SER A 43 5.14 11.99 23.53
CA SER A 43 4.94 10.67 24.14
C SER A 43 4.59 10.75 25.63
N VAL A 44 3.36 10.35 25.99
CA VAL A 44 2.89 10.13 27.37
C VAL A 44 2.15 8.81 27.49
N ALA A 45 2.11 8.24 28.69
CA ALA A 45 1.39 6.99 28.96
C ALA A 45 -0.10 7.12 28.57
N GLY A 46 -0.61 6.14 27.82
CA GLY A 46 -1.98 6.16 27.30
C GLY A 46 -2.21 7.05 26.07
N GLY A 47 -1.18 7.73 25.55
CA GLY A 47 -1.25 8.45 24.28
C GLY A 47 -1.30 7.52 23.06
N GLY A 48 -1.99 7.94 22.00
CA GLY A 48 -2.02 7.19 20.74
C GLY A 48 -0.63 7.04 20.10
N THR A 49 -0.43 5.98 19.32
CA THR A 49 0.82 5.63 18.59
C THR A 49 1.40 6.73 17.69
N ILE A 50 0.59 7.70 17.27
CA ILE A 50 1.08 8.87 16.53
C ILE A 50 1.86 9.83 17.43
N ARG A 51 1.40 10.05 18.67
CA ARG A 51 2.07 10.95 19.61
C ARG A 51 3.45 10.50 20.01
N SER A 52 3.62 9.18 20.15
CA SER A 52 4.93 8.61 20.47
C SER A 52 5.96 8.85 19.36
N LYS A 53 5.53 9.27 18.16
CA LYS A 53 6.43 9.67 17.08
C LYS A 53 6.78 11.15 17.09
N THR A 54 6.09 11.97 17.87
CA THR A 54 6.51 13.35 18.14
C THR A 54 7.57 13.30 19.24
N THR A 55 8.84 13.37 18.86
CA THR A 55 9.98 13.28 19.80
C THR A 55 10.19 14.57 20.58
N THR A 56 9.88 15.71 19.98
CA THR A 56 10.00 17.03 20.59
C THR A 56 8.76 17.83 20.24
N TRP A 57 8.01 18.25 21.25
CA TRP A 57 6.91 19.18 21.08
C TRP A 57 7.15 20.42 21.92
N THR A 58 7.24 21.56 21.25
CA THR A 58 7.21 22.86 21.91
C THR A 58 5.88 23.50 21.63
N ARG A 59 5.10 23.78 22.67
CA ARG A 59 3.88 24.58 22.57
C ARG A 59 4.26 25.98 22.12
N ASN A 60 4.02 26.31 20.85
CA ASN A 60 4.09 27.70 20.38
C ASN A 60 2.67 28.26 20.32
N ALA A 61 2.12 28.58 21.50
CA ALA A 61 0.75 29.02 21.65
C ALA A 61 0.72 30.38 22.36
N THR A 62 0.36 31.43 21.63
CA THR A 62 -0.12 32.68 22.24
C THR A 62 -1.63 32.56 22.33
N THR A 63 -2.20 32.76 23.52
CA THR A 63 -3.65 32.79 23.75
C THR A 63 -4.34 33.70 22.72
N GLY A 64 -5.34 33.18 22.01
CA GLY A 64 -6.11 33.94 21.02
C GLY A 64 -5.59 33.88 19.58
N LEU A 65 -4.49 33.17 19.29
CA LEU A 65 -3.99 32.93 17.94
C LEU A 65 -3.97 31.44 17.60
N THR A 66 -4.03 31.12 16.31
CA THR A 66 -3.84 29.76 15.78
C THR A 66 -2.54 29.16 16.31
N THR A 67 -2.65 28.11 17.13
CA THR A 67 -1.51 27.30 17.57
C THR A 67 -0.85 26.63 16.37
N ASP A 68 0.41 27.00 16.09
CA ASP A 68 1.21 26.30 15.12
C ASP A 68 1.63 24.94 15.70
N CYS A 69 1.21 23.87 15.04
CA CYS A 69 1.54 22.49 15.38
C CYS A 69 2.62 21.92 14.43
N SER A 70 3.40 22.79 13.78
CA SER A 70 4.40 22.46 12.77
C SER A 70 5.44 21.42 13.19
N ASN A 71 5.72 21.26 14.48
CA ASN A 71 6.64 20.26 15.03
C ASN A 71 5.96 18.99 15.59
N ALA A 72 4.64 18.84 15.43
CA ALA A 72 3.94 17.62 15.79
C ALA A 72 3.97 16.61 14.63
N TYR A 73 4.09 15.31 14.93
CA TYR A 73 4.23 14.28 13.89
C TYR A 73 3.06 14.23 12.90
N CYS A 74 1.85 14.65 13.32
CA CYS A 74 0.69 14.82 12.43
C CYS A 74 0.95 15.79 11.26
N HIS A 75 1.86 16.75 11.44
CA HIS A 75 2.28 17.72 10.45
C HIS A 75 3.61 17.32 9.76
N SER A 76 3.96 16.04 9.85
CA SER A 76 5.06 15.44 9.08
C SER A 76 4.56 14.76 7.81
N ASN A 77 5.51 14.34 6.97
CA ASN A 77 5.26 13.51 5.80
C ASN A 77 4.95 12.03 6.12
N GLY A 78 4.58 11.70 7.36
CA GLY A 78 4.41 10.33 7.84
C GLY A 78 5.73 9.57 7.99
N LYS A 79 6.88 10.22 7.77
CA LYS A 79 8.23 9.69 7.98
C LYS A 79 9.04 10.52 8.99
N GLY A 80 8.41 11.48 9.66
CA GLY A 80 9.05 12.35 10.65
C GLY A 80 9.72 13.60 10.07
N THR A 81 9.63 13.84 8.76
CA THR A 81 10.02 15.13 8.18
C THR A 81 8.83 16.08 8.22
N PHE A 82 8.93 17.17 8.98
CA PHE A 82 7.88 18.19 9.07
C PHE A 82 7.69 18.91 7.73
N ILE A 83 6.44 19.25 7.43
CA ILE A 83 6.07 19.98 6.22
C ILE A 83 5.17 21.15 6.58
N ALA A 84 5.16 22.16 5.71
CA ALA A 84 4.16 23.23 5.81
C ALA A 84 2.77 22.63 5.55
N THR A 85 1.96 22.56 6.59
CA THR A 85 0.58 22.07 6.51
C THR A 85 -0.38 23.25 6.42
N GLY A 86 -1.50 23.05 5.73
CA GLY A 86 -2.55 24.07 5.69
C GLY A 86 -3.24 24.23 7.03
N ALA A 87 -4.04 25.29 7.17
CA ALA A 87 -4.89 25.49 8.34
C ALA A 87 -5.84 24.29 8.56
N TRP A 88 -6.17 24.00 9.82
CA TRP A 88 -7.00 22.85 10.26
C TRP A 88 -8.40 22.75 9.62
N ASN A 89 -8.86 23.80 8.94
CA ASN A 89 -10.13 23.87 8.21
C ASN A 89 -9.97 23.85 6.68
N THR A 90 -8.78 23.53 6.17
CA THR A 90 -8.55 23.50 4.72
C THR A 90 -9.09 22.21 4.13
N THR A 91 -9.96 22.32 3.13
CA THR A 91 -10.43 21.16 2.35
C THR A 91 -9.56 20.97 1.10
N TYR A 92 -9.16 19.73 0.84
CA TYR A 92 -8.37 19.38 -0.34
C TYR A 92 -9.15 18.52 -1.34
N THR A 93 -8.90 18.74 -2.63
CA THR A 93 -9.50 17.94 -3.70
C THR A 93 -9.01 16.48 -3.65
N ILE A 94 -9.72 15.57 -4.32
CA ILE A 94 -9.27 14.16 -4.46
C ILE A 94 -7.88 14.08 -5.11
N SER A 95 -7.57 14.96 -6.06
CA SER A 95 -6.27 14.99 -6.74
C SER A 95 -5.11 15.51 -5.89
N THR A 96 -5.37 16.38 -4.91
CA THR A 96 -4.30 17.08 -4.17
C THR A 96 -4.17 16.66 -2.71
N ARG A 97 -5.17 15.99 -2.13
CA ARG A 97 -5.18 15.69 -0.68
C ARG A 97 -3.97 14.92 -0.18
N CYS A 98 -3.46 13.96 -0.95
CA CYS A 98 -2.32 13.16 -0.53
C CYS A 98 -1.08 14.05 -0.41
N THR A 99 -0.77 14.83 -1.46
CA THR A 99 0.45 15.66 -1.58
C THR A 99 0.54 16.79 -0.58
N LYS A 100 -0.53 17.06 0.17
CA LYS A 100 -0.53 17.99 1.31
C LYS A 100 0.05 17.39 2.59
N CYS A 101 0.14 16.07 2.67
CA CYS A 101 0.84 15.34 3.72
C CYS A 101 2.09 14.65 3.16
N HIS A 102 1.97 13.89 2.08
CA HIS A 102 3.08 13.16 1.46
C HIS A 102 2.80 12.85 -0.02
N GLY A 103 3.80 12.40 -0.78
CA GLY A 103 3.59 11.97 -2.17
C GLY A 103 2.48 10.92 -2.32
N ASN A 104 1.83 10.86 -3.49
CA ASN A 104 0.82 9.84 -3.75
C ASN A 104 1.51 8.47 -3.93
N SER A 105 1.37 7.58 -2.93
CA SER A 105 2.30 6.49 -2.57
C SER A 105 3.63 6.98 -1.98
N PRO A 106 4.18 6.32 -0.94
CA PRO A 106 5.56 6.54 -0.53
C PRO A 106 6.51 6.32 -1.72
N ASN A 107 7.47 7.24 -1.89
CA ASN A 107 8.58 7.06 -2.83
C ASN A 107 9.76 6.46 -2.07
N ASP A 108 9.68 5.15 -1.82
CA ASP A 108 10.79 4.37 -1.30
C ASP A 108 11.07 3.18 -2.21
N VAL A 109 12.21 2.53 -1.96
CA VAL A 109 12.73 1.45 -2.80
C VAL A 109 11.74 0.28 -2.90
N ALA A 110 11.06 -0.06 -1.80
CA ALA A 110 10.10 -1.16 -1.79
C ALA A 110 8.86 -0.84 -2.64
N HIS A 111 8.30 0.37 -2.49
CA HIS A 111 7.19 0.80 -3.35
C HIS A 111 7.60 0.88 -4.81
N ASN A 112 8.84 1.32 -5.09
CA ASN A 112 9.39 1.40 -6.46
C ASN A 112 9.52 0.04 -7.13
N ALA A 113 9.89 -1.01 -6.40
CA ALA A 113 9.99 -2.37 -6.93
C ALA A 113 8.63 -3.01 -7.30
N HIS A 114 7.52 -2.49 -6.77
CA HIS A 114 6.20 -3.14 -6.87
C HIS A 114 5.14 -2.32 -7.64
N LYS A 115 5.54 -1.27 -8.37
CA LYS A 115 4.60 -0.31 -9.02
C LYS A 115 3.77 -0.89 -10.17
N ALA A 116 4.26 -1.92 -10.86
CA ALA A 116 3.64 -2.44 -12.08
C ALA A 116 3.69 -3.98 -12.21
N GLY A 117 4.02 -4.70 -11.12
CA GLY A 117 4.31 -6.13 -11.17
C GLY A 117 5.76 -6.41 -11.61
N ILE A 118 6.27 -7.58 -11.22
CA ILE A 118 7.63 -8.03 -11.59
C ILE A 118 7.61 -8.46 -13.06
N HIS A 119 8.66 -8.13 -13.82
CA HIS A 119 8.78 -8.44 -15.25
C HIS A 119 7.62 -7.88 -16.07
N ASN A 120 7.18 -6.64 -15.87
CA ASN A 120 6.14 -6.06 -16.71
C ASN A 120 6.65 -5.66 -18.10
N ASP A 121 7.93 -5.34 -18.24
CA ASP A 121 8.57 -4.76 -19.44
C ASP A 121 9.54 -5.70 -20.17
N THR A 122 9.83 -6.87 -19.58
CA THR A 122 10.84 -7.83 -20.05
C THR A 122 10.23 -9.16 -20.49
N LEU A 123 8.93 -9.16 -20.83
CA LEU A 123 8.22 -10.36 -21.25
C LEU A 123 8.30 -10.55 -22.75
N SER A 124 8.63 -11.76 -23.19
CA SER A 124 8.47 -12.22 -24.57
C SER A 124 7.25 -13.15 -24.72
N GLN A 125 6.83 -13.38 -25.96
CA GLN A 125 5.95 -14.48 -26.35
C GLN A 125 6.50 -15.20 -27.57
N LYS A 126 6.21 -16.50 -27.71
CA LYS A 126 6.66 -17.31 -28.84
C LYS A 126 6.13 -16.79 -30.18
N THR A 127 4.96 -16.15 -30.16
CA THR A 127 4.33 -15.58 -31.36
C THR A 127 4.90 -14.22 -31.75
N THR A 128 5.79 -13.64 -30.95
CA THR A 128 6.42 -12.34 -31.19
C THR A 128 7.93 -12.55 -31.21
N ASN A 129 8.62 -12.14 -32.28
CA ASN A 129 10.09 -12.18 -32.34
C ASN A 129 10.73 -11.07 -31.47
N GLY A 130 10.24 -10.88 -30.24
CA GLY A 130 10.61 -9.77 -29.37
C GLY A 130 9.81 -9.71 -28.06
N LEU A 131 10.02 -8.62 -27.32
CA LEU A 131 9.27 -8.33 -26.12
C LEU A 131 7.83 -7.91 -26.48
N ILE A 132 6.86 -8.32 -25.68
CA ILE A 132 5.50 -7.80 -25.75
C ILE A 132 5.45 -6.40 -25.13
N ALA A 133 4.41 -5.64 -25.43
CA ALA A 133 4.22 -4.32 -24.84
C ALA A 133 4.19 -4.41 -23.31
N ALA A 134 4.87 -3.48 -22.62
CA ALA A 134 4.90 -3.46 -21.16
C ALA A 134 3.52 -3.17 -20.54
N SER A 135 2.73 -2.34 -21.22
CA SER A 135 1.40 -1.87 -20.81
C SER A 135 0.44 -1.89 -21.99
N GLY A 136 -0.84 -2.18 -21.75
CA GLY A 136 -1.89 -2.09 -22.76
C GLY A 136 -3.30 -2.08 -22.18
N ALA A 137 -4.28 -1.70 -23.00
CA ALA A 137 -5.69 -1.82 -22.65
C ALA A 137 -6.11 -3.30 -22.51
N PRO A 138 -7.27 -3.59 -21.90
CA PRO A 138 -7.81 -4.96 -21.87
C PRO A 138 -7.87 -5.59 -23.27
N GLY A 139 -7.47 -6.85 -23.38
CA GLY A 139 -7.36 -7.57 -24.65
C GLY A 139 -6.04 -7.34 -25.38
N VAL A 140 -5.23 -6.35 -24.99
CA VAL A 140 -3.86 -6.19 -25.50
C VAL A 140 -2.97 -7.23 -24.82
N VAL A 141 -2.18 -7.92 -25.64
CA VAL A 141 -1.21 -8.91 -25.22
C VAL A 141 -0.02 -8.21 -24.50
N ALA A 142 -0.25 -7.60 -23.34
CA ALA A 142 0.72 -6.76 -22.62
C ALA A 142 1.09 -7.34 -21.25
N GLY A 143 2.25 -6.94 -20.72
CA GLY A 143 2.73 -7.38 -19.41
C GLY A 143 1.89 -6.88 -18.24
N HIS A 144 1.36 -5.66 -18.34
CA HIS A 144 0.37 -5.09 -17.41
C HIS A 144 -0.79 -4.43 -18.17
N GLY A 145 -1.91 -4.22 -17.45
CA GLY A 145 -3.04 -3.41 -17.92
C GLY A 145 -4.28 -4.23 -18.31
N ASP A 146 -4.15 -5.55 -18.35
CA ASP A 146 -5.29 -6.47 -18.53
C ASP A 146 -5.55 -7.33 -17.27
N PRO A 147 -6.61 -7.05 -16.50
CA PRO A 147 -6.96 -7.80 -15.28
C PRO A 147 -7.38 -9.25 -15.57
N ALA A 148 -7.69 -9.61 -16.82
CA ALA A 148 -7.95 -10.99 -17.21
C ALA A 148 -6.70 -11.86 -17.04
N TYR A 149 -5.50 -11.31 -17.30
CA TYR A 149 -4.26 -12.09 -17.46
C TYR A 149 -3.11 -11.64 -16.55
N SER A 150 -3.16 -10.44 -15.98
CA SER A 150 -2.11 -9.89 -15.12
C SER A 150 -2.72 -9.13 -13.95
N THR A 151 -2.31 -9.45 -12.72
CA THR A 151 -2.78 -8.73 -11.54
C THR A 151 -2.00 -7.43 -11.42
N THR A 152 -2.69 -6.29 -11.46
CA THR A 152 -2.07 -4.99 -11.14
C THR A 152 -1.75 -4.95 -9.65
N ILE A 153 -0.47 -4.82 -9.32
CA ILE A 153 -0.02 -4.60 -7.94
C ILE A 153 -0.17 -3.11 -7.62
N SER A 154 -1.14 -2.81 -6.75
CA SER A 154 -1.40 -1.47 -6.23
C SER A 154 -1.52 -1.51 -4.71
N CYS A 155 -1.75 -0.37 -4.07
CA CYS A 155 -1.82 -0.27 -2.62
C CYS A 155 -2.83 -1.26 -2.02
N ASN A 156 -3.95 -1.53 -2.71
CA ASN A 156 -4.97 -2.43 -2.23
C ASN A 156 -4.55 -3.90 -2.14
N ILE A 157 -3.47 -4.29 -2.81
CA ILE A 157 -2.95 -5.66 -2.75
C ILE A 157 -2.26 -5.92 -1.41
N CYS A 158 -1.53 -4.95 -0.87
CA CYS A 158 -0.75 -5.11 0.38
C CYS A 158 -1.35 -4.36 1.58
N HIS A 159 -2.12 -3.30 1.35
CA HIS A 159 -2.73 -2.45 2.37
C HIS A 159 -4.27 -2.52 2.26
N ASN A 160 -4.82 -3.71 2.05
CA ASN A 160 -6.25 -3.91 1.79
C ASN A 160 -7.15 -3.42 2.92
N GLY A 161 -6.65 -3.49 4.17
CA GLY A 161 -7.31 -2.92 5.34
C GLY A 161 -7.38 -1.39 5.36
N THR A 162 -6.61 -0.69 4.50
CA THR A 162 -6.58 0.78 4.40
C THR A 162 -7.13 1.27 3.06
N VAL A 163 -6.79 0.59 1.96
CA VAL A 163 -7.12 0.93 0.57
C VAL A 163 -7.71 -0.30 -0.09
N THR A 164 -8.90 -0.21 -0.68
CA THR A 164 -9.53 -1.36 -1.35
C THR A 164 -9.54 -1.26 -2.87
N THR A 165 -9.32 -0.05 -3.42
CA THR A 165 -9.30 0.19 -4.87
C THR A 165 -7.91 -0.03 -5.47
N SER A 166 -7.87 -0.61 -6.66
CA SER A 166 -6.64 -0.77 -7.44
C SER A 166 -6.16 0.52 -8.12
N GLY A 167 -7.06 1.49 -8.34
CA GLY A 167 -6.75 2.75 -9.02
C GLY A 167 -5.77 3.64 -8.26
N ASN A 168 -4.81 4.22 -8.97
CA ASN A 168 -3.89 5.24 -8.44
C ASN A 168 -3.54 6.32 -9.49
N LYS A 169 -4.57 6.88 -10.12
CA LYS A 169 -4.48 7.80 -11.26
C LYS A 169 -3.60 9.03 -11.03
N TYR A 170 -3.51 9.55 -9.81
CA TYR A 170 -2.74 10.76 -9.52
C TYR A 170 -1.27 10.50 -9.19
N LYS A 171 -0.81 9.24 -9.28
CA LYS A 171 0.61 8.93 -9.12
C LYS A 171 1.32 9.19 -10.45
N THR A 172 2.39 10.00 -10.40
CA THR A 172 3.14 10.44 -11.58
C THR A 172 3.61 9.27 -12.45
N ASP A 173 4.02 8.16 -11.85
CA ASP A 173 4.49 6.99 -12.60
C ASP A 173 3.37 6.32 -13.41
N CYS A 174 2.13 6.38 -12.92
CA CYS A 174 0.97 5.83 -13.63
C CYS A 174 0.50 6.81 -14.72
N LEU A 175 0.62 8.13 -14.49
CA LEU A 175 0.21 9.17 -15.44
C LEU A 175 0.95 9.12 -16.78
N VAL A 176 2.19 8.59 -16.80
CA VAL A 176 2.95 8.42 -18.05
C VAL A 176 2.19 7.55 -19.07
N CYS A 177 1.42 6.57 -18.60
CA CYS A 177 0.69 5.63 -19.45
C CYS A 177 -0.84 5.74 -19.30
N HIS A 178 -1.33 6.30 -18.19
CA HIS A 178 -2.76 6.46 -17.85
C HIS A 178 -3.20 7.93 -17.88
N SER A 179 -2.92 8.62 -18.98
CA SER A 179 -3.21 10.05 -19.17
C SER A 179 -4.65 10.35 -19.67
N GLY A 180 -5.54 9.36 -19.71
CA GLY A 180 -6.92 9.48 -20.23
C GLY A 180 -8.05 9.36 -19.19
N THR A 181 -9.29 9.67 -19.62
CA THR A 181 -10.53 9.52 -18.84
C THR A 181 -11.06 8.08 -18.76
N ALA A 182 -10.46 7.15 -19.50
CA ALA A 182 -10.92 5.76 -19.65
C ALA A 182 -10.60 4.82 -18.48
N ASP A 183 -10.30 5.34 -17.29
CA ASP A 183 -10.13 4.50 -16.10
C ASP A 183 -11.50 4.27 -15.46
N THR A 184 -12.12 3.14 -15.82
CA THR A 184 -13.45 2.70 -15.35
C THR A 184 -13.46 2.23 -13.89
N ALA A 185 -12.35 2.36 -13.18
CA ALA A 185 -12.30 2.09 -11.75
C ALA A 185 -13.24 3.02 -10.96
N THR A 186 -13.87 2.49 -9.91
CA THR A 186 -14.64 3.25 -8.91
C THR A 186 -13.91 4.54 -8.52
N ASN A 187 -14.58 5.69 -8.60
CA ASN A 187 -14.02 7.05 -8.42
C ASN A 187 -13.05 7.54 -9.51
N GLY A 188 -13.17 7.07 -10.76
CA GLY A 188 -12.43 7.61 -11.90
C GLY A 188 -10.92 7.37 -11.86
N GLY A 189 -10.50 6.24 -11.25
CA GLY A 189 -9.10 5.83 -11.12
C GLY A 189 -8.35 6.39 -9.92
N ALA A 190 -8.94 7.29 -9.13
CA ALA A 190 -8.29 7.84 -7.94
C ALA A 190 -8.14 6.80 -6.82
N ILE A 191 -7.04 6.87 -6.06
CA ILE A 191 -6.86 6.02 -4.87
C ILE A 191 -7.95 6.34 -3.84
N TYR A 192 -8.57 5.29 -3.29
CA TYR A 192 -9.63 5.41 -2.31
C TYR A 192 -9.21 4.77 -0.98
N LEU A 193 -9.08 5.60 0.06
CA LEU A 193 -8.85 5.15 1.44
C LEU A 193 -10.19 4.64 2.01
N ALA A 194 -10.33 3.33 2.14
CA ALA A 194 -11.52 2.67 2.68
C ALA A 194 -11.60 2.77 4.20
N ASN A 195 -10.46 2.81 4.88
CA ASN A 195 -10.38 2.97 6.33
C ASN A 195 -9.35 4.04 6.70
N LEU A 196 -9.85 5.24 7.01
CA LEU A 196 -9.02 6.37 7.39
C LEU A 196 -8.27 6.14 8.71
N ARG A 197 -8.80 5.30 9.62
CA ARG A 197 -8.12 4.99 10.89
C ARG A 197 -6.80 4.27 10.66
N ASN A 198 -6.75 3.36 9.69
CA ASN A 198 -5.52 2.65 9.33
C ASN A 198 -4.52 3.51 8.52
N HIS A 199 -4.94 4.69 8.05
CA HIS A 199 -4.02 5.61 7.38
C HIS A 199 -3.28 6.50 8.38
N VAL A 200 -3.99 6.95 9.43
CA VAL A 200 -3.47 7.87 10.46
C VAL A 200 -3.46 7.23 11.86
N ASN A 201 -2.87 6.04 12.00
CA ASN A 201 -2.65 5.39 13.31
C ASN A 201 -1.17 5.19 13.67
N GLY A 202 -0.25 5.88 12.98
CA GLY A 202 1.19 5.80 13.28
C GLY A 202 1.83 4.44 12.96
N SER A 203 1.08 3.47 12.41
CA SER A 203 1.58 2.14 12.08
C SER A 203 1.57 1.92 10.58
N VAL A 204 2.47 1.07 10.08
CA VAL A 204 2.42 0.59 8.69
C VAL A 204 1.54 -0.65 8.66
N ASN A 205 0.26 -0.46 8.32
CA ASN A 205 -0.72 -1.54 8.32
C ASN A 205 -0.63 -2.35 7.03
N VAL A 206 0.12 -3.46 7.04
CA VAL A 206 0.15 -4.43 5.93
C VAL A 206 -0.91 -5.51 6.19
N GLN A 207 -1.86 -5.60 5.26
CA GLN A 207 -2.88 -6.62 5.21
C GLN A 207 -3.16 -6.93 3.74
N PHE A 208 -2.78 -8.11 3.29
CA PHE A 208 -2.94 -8.47 1.89
C PHE A 208 -4.41 -8.67 1.52
N ALA A 209 -4.77 -8.34 0.28
CA ALA A 209 -6.07 -8.69 -0.28
C ALA A 209 -6.18 -10.20 -0.47
N ALA A 210 -7.37 -10.77 -0.23
CA ALA A 210 -7.64 -12.19 -0.49
C ALA A 210 -7.83 -12.46 -2.00
N VAL A 211 -6.77 -12.32 -2.79
CA VAL A 211 -6.82 -12.48 -4.25
C VAL A 211 -5.74 -13.43 -4.76
N SER A 212 -6.08 -14.20 -5.81
CA SER A 212 -5.06 -14.93 -6.58
C SER A 212 -4.31 -13.97 -7.49
N ILE A 213 -3.01 -14.19 -7.62
CA ILE A 213 -2.12 -13.40 -8.45
C ILE A 213 -2.04 -14.02 -9.83
N LYS A 214 -2.22 -13.20 -10.86
CA LYS A 214 -2.04 -13.58 -12.25
C LYS A 214 -0.78 -12.93 -12.80
N THR A 215 -0.06 -13.65 -13.65
CA THR A 215 1.13 -13.13 -14.31
C THR A 215 1.32 -13.73 -15.70
N ARG A 216 1.82 -12.91 -16.63
CA ARG A 216 2.31 -13.37 -17.94
C ARG A 216 3.81 -13.73 -17.91
N ALA A 217 4.47 -13.51 -16.77
CA ALA A 217 5.81 -14.01 -16.47
C ALA A 217 5.75 -15.52 -16.16
N GLN A 218 5.36 -16.32 -17.15
CA GLN A 218 5.21 -17.75 -16.97
C GLN A 218 6.55 -18.44 -16.74
N LEU A 219 6.58 -19.39 -15.81
CA LEU A 219 7.74 -20.24 -15.57
C LEU A 219 8.09 -21.08 -16.82
N ARG A 220 9.37 -21.32 -17.09
CA ARG A 220 9.78 -22.25 -18.16
C ARG A 220 9.18 -23.65 -17.91
N PRO A 221 8.83 -24.46 -18.93
CA PRO A 221 8.16 -25.75 -18.73
C PRO A 221 8.87 -26.70 -17.74
N GLU A 222 10.19 -26.82 -17.82
CA GLU A 222 10.99 -27.65 -16.89
C GLU A 222 10.91 -27.14 -15.46
N SER A 223 11.07 -25.82 -15.27
CA SER A 223 10.88 -25.15 -13.99
C SER A 223 9.45 -25.35 -13.48
N TYR A 224 8.43 -25.20 -14.32
CA TYR A 224 7.03 -25.37 -13.95
C TYR A 224 6.76 -26.77 -13.37
N GLY A 225 7.26 -27.83 -14.01
CA GLY A 225 7.16 -29.20 -13.48
C GLY A 225 7.80 -29.33 -12.08
N ASN A 226 9.00 -28.79 -11.91
CA ASN A 226 9.76 -28.89 -10.66
C ASN A 226 9.20 -27.99 -9.52
N TYR A 227 8.68 -26.81 -9.84
CA TYR A 227 8.22 -25.81 -8.86
C TYR A 227 6.73 -25.89 -8.55
N THR A 228 5.93 -26.46 -9.46
CA THR A 228 4.45 -26.41 -9.38
C THR A 228 3.78 -27.74 -9.69
N GLY A 229 4.52 -28.79 -10.04
CA GLY A 229 3.96 -30.11 -10.36
C GLY A 229 3.30 -30.82 -9.18
N ASN A 230 3.67 -30.48 -7.93
CA ASN A 230 3.05 -31.06 -6.75
C ASN A 230 1.78 -30.28 -6.34
N ALA A 231 0.67 -31.00 -6.12
CA ALA A 231 -0.62 -30.43 -5.71
C ALA A 231 -0.59 -29.83 -4.29
N THR A 232 0.33 -30.29 -3.42
CA THR A 232 0.44 -29.83 -2.03
C THR A 232 1.42 -28.67 -1.83
N THR A 233 2.30 -28.39 -2.80
CA THR A 233 3.23 -27.27 -2.75
C THR A 233 2.58 -25.96 -3.21
N ASN A 234 3.00 -24.86 -2.60
CA ASN A 234 2.74 -23.51 -3.13
C ASN A 234 3.26 -23.43 -4.59
N GLY A 235 2.63 -22.61 -5.43
CA GLY A 235 3.00 -22.56 -6.85
C GLY A 235 1.98 -21.87 -7.74
N TRP A 236 2.12 -22.16 -9.04
CA TRP A 236 1.34 -21.56 -10.13
C TRP A 236 0.54 -22.62 -10.88
N VAL A 237 -0.60 -22.20 -11.42
CA VAL A 237 -1.45 -22.93 -12.35
C VAL A 237 -1.21 -22.33 -13.73
N ARG A 238 -0.82 -23.17 -14.69
CA ARG A 238 -0.72 -22.80 -16.10
C ARG A 238 -2.10 -22.81 -16.72
N ASN A 239 -2.60 -21.62 -17.04
CA ASN A 239 -3.90 -21.50 -17.67
C ASN A 239 -3.85 -21.95 -19.13
N ALA A 240 -4.89 -22.68 -19.55
CA ALA A 240 -5.04 -23.25 -20.89
C ALA A 240 -3.87 -24.15 -21.37
N GLY A 241 -2.99 -24.62 -20.48
CA GLY A 241 -1.86 -25.48 -20.83
C GLY A 241 -0.76 -24.82 -21.69
N ASN A 242 -0.89 -23.52 -22.00
CA ASN A 242 -0.02 -22.85 -22.96
C ASN A 242 1.16 -22.15 -22.27
N TYR A 243 2.37 -22.31 -22.83
CA TYR A 243 3.57 -21.56 -22.42
C TYR A 243 3.94 -20.54 -23.49
N LYS A 244 3.78 -19.26 -23.15
CA LYS A 244 4.18 -18.09 -23.93
C LYS A 244 3.51 -18.00 -25.31
N THR A 245 2.35 -18.62 -25.49
CA THR A 245 1.63 -18.65 -26.78
C THR A 245 0.22 -18.06 -26.65
N GLY A 246 -0.01 -16.93 -27.31
CA GLY A 246 -1.34 -16.32 -27.44
C GLY A 246 -1.87 -15.63 -26.17
N LEU A 247 -3.11 -15.13 -26.26
CA LEU A 247 -3.73 -14.33 -25.18
C LEU A 247 -3.89 -15.11 -23.87
N ALA A 248 -4.20 -16.40 -23.94
CA ALA A 248 -4.41 -17.29 -22.80
C ALA A 248 -3.12 -17.78 -22.11
N ALA A 249 -1.94 -17.35 -22.58
CA ALA A 249 -0.66 -17.71 -21.96
C ALA A 249 -0.36 -16.84 -20.73
N TYR A 250 -0.87 -17.27 -19.57
CA TYR A 250 -0.59 -16.69 -18.26
C TYR A 250 -0.64 -17.78 -17.18
N GLU A 251 -0.15 -17.43 -16.01
CA GLU A 251 -0.15 -18.28 -14.82
C GLU A 251 -0.95 -17.61 -13.69
N THR A 252 -1.57 -18.43 -12.85
CA THR A 252 -2.32 -17.96 -11.67
C THR A 252 -1.81 -18.67 -10.44
N SER A 253 -1.65 -17.94 -9.34
CA SER A 253 -1.22 -18.55 -8.09
C SER A 253 -2.22 -19.60 -7.61
N LYS A 254 -1.73 -20.77 -7.16
CA LYS A 254 -2.56 -21.86 -6.62
C LYS A 254 -3.31 -21.47 -5.34
N ARG A 255 -2.77 -20.50 -4.61
CA ARG A 255 -3.38 -19.92 -3.41
C ARG A 255 -3.65 -18.45 -3.62
N ALA A 256 -4.70 -17.94 -3.00
CA ALA A 256 -4.84 -16.50 -2.82
C ALA A 256 -3.74 -15.98 -1.87
N LEU A 257 -3.41 -14.71 -2.00
CA LEU A 257 -2.73 -13.97 -0.96
C LEU A 257 -3.50 -14.13 0.36
N ASN A 258 -2.79 -14.44 1.45
CA ASN A 258 -3.43 -14.69 2.74
C ASN A 258 -3.81 -13.35 3.38
N ALA A 259 -5.10 -13.18 3.73
CA ALA A 259 -5.62 -11.94 4.32
C ALA A 259 -5.22 -11.75 5.80
N GLY A 260 -4.46 -12.68 6.39
CA GLY A 260 -3.96 -12.59 7.75
C GLY A 260 -2.69 -11.75 7.90
N THR A 261 -2.64 -10.91 8.94
CA THR A 261 -1.48 -10.10 9.35
C THR A 261 -0.24 -10.91 9.70
N ALA A 262 -0.38 -12.21 10.00
CA ALA A 262 0.72 -13.11 10.29
C ALA A 262 1.73 -13.24 9.12
N GLY A 263 1.32 -12.88 7.90
CA GLY A 263 2.19 -12.83 6.72
C GLY A 263 3.32 -11.81 6.77
N PHE A 264 3.20 -10.75 7.60
CA PHE A 264 4.17 -9.66 7.69
C PHE A 264 4.86 -9.60 9.07
N ALA A 265 4.84 -10.69 9.84
CA ALA A 265 5.60 -10.75 11.08
C ALA A 265 7.11 -10.71 10.77
N GLY A 266 7.81 -9.67 11.23
CA GLY A 266 9.25 -9.49 10.98
C GLY A 266 9.62 -8.98 9.58
N GLU A 267 8.67 -8.41 8.83
CA GLU A 267 8.86 -7.86 7.47
C GLU A 267 9.25 -8.91 6.42
N THR A 268 9.05 -10.20 6.69
CA THR A 268 9.36 -11.27 5.75
C THR A 268 8.20 -11.49 4.78
N CYS A 269 8.49 -11.70 3.50
CA CYS A 269 7.52 -12.06 2.48
C CYS A 269 7.61 -13.55 2.09
N SER A 270 8.32 -14.36 2.90
CA SER A 270 8.64 -15.75 2.58
C SER A 270 7.42 -16.67 2.50
N ASN A 271 6.31 -16.32 3.13
CA ASN A 271 5.04 -17.04 3.06
C ASN A 271 4.03 -16.39 2.11
N ILE A 272 4.44 -15.37 1.35
CA ILE A 272 3.58 -14.66 0.39
C ILE A 272 3.63 -15.36 -0.95
N VAL A 273 2.45 -15.52 -1.58
CA VAL A 273 2.31 -16.32 -2.80
C VAL A 273 3.14 -15.81 -3.97
N CYS A 274 3.41 -14.50 -4.03
CA CYS A 274 4.29 -13.88 -5.03
C CYS A 274 5.74 -14.40 -4.96
N HIS A 275 6.20 -14.76 -3.76
CA HIS A 275 7.54 -15.32 -3.50
C HIS A 275 7.50 -16.84 -3.26
N ASN A 276 6.36 -17.47 -3.61
CA ASN A 276 6.21 -18.90 -3.74
C ASN A 276 6.50 -19.73 -2.47
N GLY A 277 6.46 -19.15 -1.27
CA GLY A 277 6.76 -19.93 -0.06
C GLY A 277 8.22 -20.40 0.03
N GLN A 278 9.10 -19.97 -0.89
CA GLN A 278 10.45 -20.51 -1.03
C GLN A 278 11.34 -19.90 0.06
N GLY A 279 11.47 -20.61 1.17
CA GLY A 279 12.24 -20.19 2.34
C GLY A 279 13.76 -20.23 2.19
N ASN A 280 14.33 -20.24 0.99
CA ASN A 280 15.80 -20.28 0.83
C ASN A 280 16.49 -18.91 1.02
N SER A 281 15.75 -17.81 0.88
CA SER A 281 16.29 -16.44 1.04
C SER A 281 15.49 -15.57 2.01
N ASN A 282 14.34 -16.06 2.51
CA ASN A 282 13.44 -15.33 3.42
C ASN A 282 13.28 -13.84 3.05
N PRO A 283 12.81 -13.51 1.82
CA PRO A 283 12.88 -12.17 1.28
C PRO A 283 12.23 -11.15 2.21
N ARG A 284 13.00 -10.16 2.66
CA ARG A 284 12.59 -9.13 3.59
C ARG A 284 12.27 -7.84 2.85
N TRP A 285 11.16 -7.22 3.24
CA TRP A 285 10.59 -6.03 2.61
C TRP A 285 11.58 -4.86 2.51
N VAL A 286 12.40 -4.68 3.55
CA VAL A 286 13.34 -3.55 3.64
C VAL A 286 14.78 -3.95 3.33
N THR A 287 15.23 -5.18 3.65
CA THR A 287 16.66 -5.51 3.59
C THR A 287 17.11 -6.19 2.30
N ASP A 288 16.24 -6.92 1.59
CA ASP A 288 16.67 -7.78 0.47
C ASP A 288 16.52 -7.08 -0.90
N ARG A 289 16.48 -5.75 -0.82
CA ARG A 289 16.51 -4.78 -1.93
C ARG A 289 17.72 -5.03 -2.84
N GLY A 290 17.47 -5.21 -4.13
CA GLY A 290 18.54 -5.31 -5.13
C GLY A 290 19.30 -6.64 -5.14
N ALA A 291 18.83 -7.66 -4.42
CA ALA A 291 19.40 -9.02 -4.46
C ALA A 291 19.33 -9.68 -5.86
N GLY A 292 18.78 -8.96 -6.84
CA GLY A 292 18.79 -9.31 -8.24
C GLY A 292 17.87 -10.48 -8.54
N CYS A 293 17.98 -10.98 -9.76
CA CYS A 293 17.15 -12.07 -10.24
C CYS A 293 17.33 -13.34 -9.37
N LEU A 294 18.51 -13.53 -8.78
CA LEU A 294 18.83 -14.72 -7.98
C LEU A 294 18.07 -14.83 -6.66
N LEU A 295 17.46 -13.74 -6.17
CA LEU A 295 16.60 -13.79 -4.99
C LEU A 295 15.40 -14.73 -5.20
N CYS A 296 14.89 -14.77 -6.44
CA CYS A 296 13.72 -15.56 -6.82
C CYS A 296 14.06 -16.70 -7.81
N HIS A 297 15.21 -16.62 -8.49
CA HIS A 297 15.66 -17.59 -9.48
C HIS A 297 16.90 -18.33 -8.97
N SER A 298 16.74 -19.60 -8.59
CA SER A 298 17.90 -20.46 -8.25
C SER A 298 18.79 -20.77 -9.47
N LYS A 299 18.29 -20.52 -10.69
CA LYS A 299 18.97 -20.62 -12.00
C LYS A 299 18.33 -19.61 -12.96
N LEU A 300 19.14 -18.86 -13.73
CA LEU A 300 18.70 -17.86 -14.73
C LEU A 300 18.73 -18.44 -16.16
#